data_AF-A0A9E3Z6E8-F1
#
_entry.id   AF-A0A9E3Z6E8-F1
#
_cell.length_a   1.000
_cell.length_b   1.000
_cell.length_c   1.000
_cell.angle_alpha   90.00
_cell.angle_beta   90.00
_cell.angle_gamma   90.00
#
_symmetry.space_group_name_H-M   'P 1'
#
loop_
_entity.id
_entity.type
_entity.pdbx_description
1 polymer ?
#
loop_
_entity_poly.entity_id
_entity_poly.type
_entity_poly.pdbx_seq_one_letter_code
_entity_poly.pdbx_strand_id
1 'polypeptide(L)'
;MYLREMGTIELLSREGEIEIAKRIEAGRDAVLEALCESPLTMRAVIGWRDAIREGRVLLRDIIDLDATNQAGFEAESGPPPEGAIPSGPAVALAEAVQDEREDAGEPAPTPPPSEGEDEDFDDDTMSLSALEAKLREGVLDTFDRIAESYAELREFQDERLSLIQSAESVGGELDRRYHTARRRMVELMTQVQFNHLRVEALVEQLFDMNKLLVSHEGKLMRLATGCKVSREAFLEAYKGRELDPEWIDRTGTMKGRGWADFVARHRDEIEGLRADIAAIAEETGLQIGEFRRIVVKVQQGEREASRAKKEMVEANLRLVISIAK
;
A
#
# COMPACT_ATOMS: atom_id res chain seq x y z
N MET A 1 -24.78 25.41 -15.34
CA MET A 1 -23.56 25.70 -14.56
C MET A 1 -22.46 24.70 -14.88
N TYR A 2 -22.69 23.39 -14.68
CA TYR A 2 -21.77 22.28 -15.04
C TYR A 2 -21.19 22.32 -16.47
N LEU A 3 -22.02 22.49 -17.50
CA LEU A 3 -21.55 22.52 -18.91
C LEU A 3 -20.58 23.68 -19.22
N ARG A 4 -20.61 24.77 -18.44
CA ARG A 4 -19.72 25.92 -18.64
C ARG A 4 -18.35 25.71 -17.99
N GLU A 5 -18.30 25.00 -16.87
CA GLU A 5 -17.07 24.58 -16.19
C GLU A 5 -16.39 23.41 -16.92
N MET A 6 -17.16 22.57 -17.61
CA MET A 6 -16.60 21.53 -18.49
C MET A 6 -16.11 22.07 -19.84
N GLY A 7 -16.62 23.23 -20.27
CA GLY A 7 -16.20 23.93 -21.48
C GLY A 7 -14.76 24.46 -21.41
N THR A 8 -14.24 24.68 -20.20
CA THR A 8 -12.89 25.22 -19.95
C THR A 8 -11.78 24.17 -19.89
N ILE A 9 -12.13 22.88 -19.83
CA ILE A 9 -11.16 21.77 -19.78
C ILE A 9 -10.89 21.30 -21.21
N GLU A 10 -9.61 21.29 -21.62
CA GLU A 10 -9.19 20.83 -22.94
C GLU A 10 -9.34 19.31 -23.06
N LEU A 11 -9.63 18.82 -24.27
CA LEU A 11 -9.67 17.38 -24.54
C LEU A 11 -8.25 16.83 -24.48
N LEU A 12 -8.09 15.67 -23.86
CA LEU A 12 -6.79 15.03 -23.77
C LEU A 12 -6.35 14.53 -25.16
N SER A 13 -5.07 14.73 -25.48
CA SER A 13 -4.44 14.03 -26.61
C SER A 13 -4.07 12.61 -26.17
N ARG A 14 -3.87 11.70 -27.13
CA ARG A 14 -3.34 10.35 -26.85
C ARG A 14 -2.02 10.39 -26.06
N GLU A 15 -1.17 11.38 -26.32
CA GLU A 15 0.07 11.59 -25.58
C GLU A 15 -0.18 12.03 -24.13
N GLY A 16 -1.16 12.92 -23.92
CA GLY A 16 -1.60 13.33 -22.58
C GLY A 16 -2.22 12.17 -21.79
N GLU A 17 -2.98 11.29 -22.44
CA GLU A 17 -3.52 10.07 -21.80
C GLU A 17 -2.40 9.16 -21.31
N ILE A 18 -1.38 8.93 -22.14
CA ILE A 18 -0.21 8.13 -21.77
C ILE A 18 0.57 8.79 -20.63
N GLU A 19 0.73 10.12 -20.63
CA GLU A 19 1.43 10.84 -19.57
C GLU A 19 0.69 10.73 -18.23
N ILE A 20 -0.64 10.89 -18.24
CA ILE A 20 -1.45 10.71 -17.04
C ILE A 20 -1.40 9.27 -16.55
N ALA A 21 -1.47 8.28 -17.45
CA ALA A 21 -1.34 6.87 -17.08
C ALA A 21 0.01 6.58 -16.40
N LYS A 22 1.11 7.08 -16.95
CA LYS A 22 2.45 6.97 -16.33
C LYS A 22 2.53 7.62 -14.96
N ARG A 23 1.84 8.75 -14.76
CA ARG A 23 1.77 9.42 -13.45
C ARG A 23 0.96 8.61 -12.43
N ILE A 24 -0.12 7.95 -12.86
CA ILE A 24 -0.91 7.05 -12.00
C ILE A 24 -0.04 5.86 -11.60
N GLU A 25 0.64 5.23 -12.55
CA GLU A 25 1.53 4.09 -12.31
C GLU A 25 2.68 4.46 -11.38
N ALA A 26 3.38 5.57 -11.64
CA ALA A 26 4.46 6.04 -10.77
C ALA A 26 4.00 6.32 -9.33
N GLY A 27 2.79 6.86 -9.15
CA GLY A 27 2.19 7.07 -7.83
C GLY A 27 1.91 5.75 -7.12
N ARG A 28 1.37 4.75 -7.84
CA ARG A 28 1.13 3.39 -7.33
C ARG A 28 2.44 2.71 -6.94
N ASP A 29 3.47 2.81 -7.76
CA ASP A 29 4.78 2.21 -7.50
C ASP A 29 5.44 2.85 -6.27
N ALA A 30 5.30 4.17 -6.10
CA ALA A 30 5.75 4.86 -4.89
C ALA A 30 5.01 4.39 -3.62
N VAL A 31 3.72 4.10 -3.72
CA VAL A 31 2.95 3.49 -2.62
C VAL A 31 3.47 2.09 -2.33
N LEU A 32 3.64 1.25 -3.34
CA LEU A 32 4.13 -0.12 -3.19
C LEU A 32 5.53 -0.14 -2.56
N GLU A 33 6.46 0.70 -3.04
CA GLU A 33 7.80 0.84 -2.48
C GLU A 33 7.74 1.21 -0.99
N ALA A 34 6.89 2.17 -0.61
CA ALA A 34 6.73 2.57 0.77
C ALA A 34 6.10 1.46 1.63
N LEU A 35 5.14 0.71 1.10
CA LEU A 35 4.54 -0.44 1.78
C LEU A 35 5.55 -1.57 2.01
N CYS A 36 6.52 -1.76 1.11
CA CYS A 36 7.59 -2.75 1.26
C CYS A 36 8.55 -2.43 2.43
N GLU A 37 8.59 -1.19 2.91
CA GLU A 37 9.33 -0.84 4.13
C GLU A 37 8.61 -1.34 5.41
N SER A 38 7.34 -1.75 5.31
CA SER A 38 6.52 -2.16 6.45
C SER A 38 6.54 -3.69 6.67
N PRO A 39 6.99 -4.18 7.83
CA PRO A 39 6.91 -5.60 8.21
C PRO A 39 5.49 -6.18 8.11
N LEU A 40 4.47 -5.35 8.39
CA LEU A 40 3.07 -5.74 8.31
C LEU A 40 2.68 -6.16 6.88
N THR A 41 3.15 -5.43 5.87
CA THR A 41 2.95 -5.78 4.45
C THR A 41 3.58 -7.12 4.12
N MET A 42 4.81 -7.34 4.61
CA MET A 42 5.54 -8.58 4.35
C MET A 42 4.84 -9.80 4.95
N ARG A 43 4.29 -9.68 6.16
CA ARG A 43 3.47 -10.73 6.77
C ARG A 43 2.21 -11.03 5.94
N ALA A 44 1.55 -10.00 5.40
CA ALA A 44 0.38 -10.18 4.55
C ALA A 44 0.72 -10.93 3.26
N VAL A 45 1.81 -10.55 2.58
CA VAL A 45 2.28 -11.21 1.35
C VAL A 45 2.65 -12.67 1.60
N ILE A 46 3.38 -12.96 2.67
CA ILE A 46 3.71 -14.33 3.08
C ILE A 46 2.42 -15.12 3.40
N GLY A 47 1.46 -14.50 4.08
CA GLY A 47 0.16 -15.09 4.36
C GLY A 47 -0.64 -15.42 3.09
N TRP A 48 -0.59 -14.55 2.08
CA TRP A 48 -1.20 -14.81 0.77
C TRP A 48 -0.54 -15.96 0.04
N ARG A 49 0.80 -16.03 0.04
CA ARG A 49 1.54 -17.17 -0.52
C ARG A 49 1.08 -18.49 0.10
N ASP A 50 1.02 -18.55 1.42
CA ASP A 50 0.63 -19.77 2.14
C ASP A 50 -0.84 -20.13 1.86
N ALA A 51 -1.72 -19.13 1.80
CA ALA A 51 -3.12 -19.31 1.44
C ALA A 51 -3.31 -19.81 -0.01
N ILE A 52 -2.50 -19.34 -0.97
CA ILE A 52 -2.50 -19.82 -2.35
C ILE A 52 -2.03 -21.28 -2.40
N ARG A 53 -0.96 -21.63 -1.68
CA ARG A 53 -0.43 -23.00 -1.61
C ARG A 53 -1.44 -24.00 -1.07
N GLU A 54 -2.18 -23.60 -0.04
CA GLU A 54 -3.25 -24.41 0.56
C GLU A 54 -4.57 -24.39 -0.22
N GLY A 55 -4.67 -23.58 -1.28
CA GLY A 55 -5.89 -23.47 -2.10
C GLY A 55 -7.04 -22.74 -1.40
N ARG A 56 -6.76 -21.94 -0.36
CA ARG A 56 -7.76 -21.14 0.37
C ARG A 56 -8.15 -19.87 -0.39
N VAL A 57 -7.25 -19.35 -1.22
CA VAL A 57 -7.46 -18.20 -2.11
C VAL A 57 -6.94 -18.51 -3.50
N LEU A 58 -7.51 -17.89 -4.52
CA LEU A 58 -7.07 -18.06 -5.90
C LEU A 58 -5.96 -17.07 -6.24
N LEU A 59 -5.14 -17.40 -7.23
CA LEU A 59 -4.03 -16.55 -7.65
C LEU A 59 -4.53 -15.20 -8.18
N ARG A 60 -5.63 -15.20 -8.94
CA ARG A 60 -6.30 -14.01 -9.47
C ARG A 60 -6.79 -13.03 -8.41
N ASP A 61 -7.01 -13.50 -7.18
CA ASP A 61 -7.42 -12.64 -6.08
C ASP A 61 -6.24 -11.86 -5.49
N ILE A 62 -5.00 -12.26 -5.81
CA ILE A 62 -3.76 -11.71 -5.27
C ILE A 62 -2.97 -10.95 -6.34
N ILE A 63 -2.95 -11.44 -7.58
CA ILE A 63 -2.24 -10.81 -8.70
C ILE A 63 -3.20 -10.42 -9.83
N ASP A 64 -2.76 -9.47 -10.63
CA ASP A 64 -3.33 -9.18 -11.95
C ASP A 64 -2.79 -10.21 -12.96
N LEU A 65 -3.64 -11.16 -13.34
CA LEU A 65 -3.29 -12.26 -14.22
C LEU A 65 -2.87 -11.78 -15.62
N ASP A 66 -3.60 -10.82 -16.19
CA ASP A 66 -3.36 -10.33 -17.54
C ASP A 66 -2.07 -9.50 -17.60
N ALA A 67 -1.87 -8.60 -16.63
CA ALA A 67 -0.63 -7.85 -16.50
C ALA A 67 0.57 -8.77 -16.28
N THR A 68 0.42 -9.83 -15.48
CA THR A 68 1.49 -10.79 -15.21
C THR A 68 1.85 -11.61 -16.46
N ASN A 69 0.85 -12.05 -17.24
CA ASN A 69 1.12 -12.77 -18.49
C ASN A 69 1.78 -11.88 -19.54
N GLN A 70 1.35 -10.61 -19.65
CA GLN A 70 1.94 -9.64 -20.58
C GLN A 70 3.35 -9.19 -20.17
N ALA A 71 3.66 -9.17 -18.87
CA ALA A 71 4.99 -8.85 -18.36
C ALA A 71 6.04 -9.95 -18.65
N GLY A 72 5.65 -11.05 -19.30
CA GLY A 72 6.57 -12.12 -19.69
C GLY A 72 7.07 -12.91 -18.48
N PHE A 73 6.19 -13.17 -17.51
CA PHE A 73 6.47 -14.07 -16.37
C PHE A 73 6.56 -15.53 -16.87
N GLU A 74 7.53 -15.80 -17.74
CA GLU A 74 7.89 -17.13 -18.16
C GLU A 74 8.87 -17.67 -17.12
N ALA A 75 8.48 -18.73 -16.43
CA ALA A 75 9.42 -19.55 -15.68
C ALA A 75 10.56 -19.93 -16.64
N GLU A 76 11.79 -19.50 -16.36
CA GLU A 76 12.96 -19.79 -17.19
C GLU A 76 13.06 -21.30 -17.44
N SER A 77 12.64 -21.74 -18.62
CA SER A 77 12.80 -23.11 -19.12
C SER A 77 12.84 -23.10 -20.65
N GLY A 78 13.90 -22.50 -21.21
CA GLY A 78 14.25 -22.63 -22.62
C GLY A 78 15.10 -21.46 -23.14
N PRO A 79 16.08 -21.70 -24.05
CA PRO A 79 16.92 -20.62 -24.57
C PRO A 79 16.11 -19.72 -25.53
N PRO A 80 16.40 -18.41 -25.57
CA PRO A 80 15.55 -17.44 -26.27
C PRO A 80 15.68 -17.60 -27.79
N PRO A 81 14.59 -17.47 -28.57
CA PRO A 81 14.70 -17.27 -30.00
C PRO A 81 15.14 -15.84 -30.29
N GLU A 82 16.14 -15.71 -31.15
CA GLU A 82 16.74 -14.46 -31.57
C GLU A 82 15.77 -13.72 -32.52
N GLY A 83 15.24 -12.56 -32.12
CA GLY A 83 14.58 -11.63 -33.04
C GLY A 83 13.24 -10.97 -32.66
N ALA A 84 12.78 -10.99 -31.40
CA ALA A 84 11.54 -10.29 -31.03
C ALA A 84 11.77 -8.80 -30.68
N ILE A 85 11.07 -7.92 -31.39
CA ILE A 85 11.04 -6.47 -31.17
C ILE A 85 10.07 -6.18 -30.00
N PRO A 86 10.40 -5.28 -29.04
CA PRO A 86 9.49 -4.95 -27.95
C PRO A 86 8.34 -4.08 -28.45
N SER A 87 7.14 -4.66 -28.55
CA SER A 87 5.88 -3.92 -28.70
C SER A 87 5.35 -3.64 -27.30
N GLY A 88 5.27 -2.35 -26.91
CA GLY A 88 4.78 -1.93 -25.59
C GLY A 88 3.32 -2.31 -25.35
N PRO A 89 2.89 -2.52 -24.09
CA PRO A 89 1.54 -2.97 -23.81
C PRO A 89 0.53 -1.84 -24.03
N ALA A 90 -0.46 -2.13 -24.87
CA ALA A 90 -1.70 -1.38 -25.00
C ALA A 90 -2.62 -1.79 -23.83
N VAL A 91 -2.97 -0.84 -22.98
CA VAL A 91 -3.86 -1.05 -21.83
C VAL A 91 -5.27 -1.31 -22.35
N ALA A 92 -5.78 -2.52 -22.12
CA ALA A 92 -7.20 -2.83 -22.20
C ALA A 92 -7.86 -2.28 -20.92
N LEU A 93 -8.52 -1.13 -21.02
CA LEU A 93 -9.40 -0.62 -19.97
C LEU A 93 -10.84 -0.68 -20.49
N ALA A 94 -11.48 -1.81 -20.29
CA ALA A 94 -12.93 -1.93 -20.30
C ALA A 94 -13.32 -3.00 -19.27
N GLU A 95 -14.28 -2.63 -18.41
CA GLU A 95 -14.94 -3.46 -17.39
C GLU A 95 -14.09 -3.67 -16.12
N ALA A 96 -14.49 -3.31 -14.90
CA ALA A 96 -15.81 -3.20 -14.33
C ALA A 96 -15.91 -2.06 -13.31
N VAL A 97 -16.91 -1.21 -13.49
CA VAL A 97 -17.54 -0.44 -12.40
C VAL A 97 -18.64 -1.34 -11.85
N GLN A 98 -18.45 -1.91 -10.67
CA GLN A 98 -19.57 -2.43 -9.86
C GLN A 98 -19.93 -1.32 -8.86
N ASP A 99 -21.06 -0.64 -9.11
CA ASP A 99 -21.68 0.29 -8.16
C ASP A 99 -22.91 -0.41 -7.56
N GLU A 100 -22.92 -0.50 -6.24
CA GLU A 100 -24.00 -1.05 -5.41
C GLU A 100 -25.19 -0.09 -5.40
N ARG A 101 -26.38 -0.53 -5.84
CA ARG A 101 -27.66 0.03 -5.39
C ARG A 101 -28.77 -1.02 -5.35
N GLU A 102 -29.22 -1.32 -4.13
CA GLU A 102 -30.54 -1.90 -3.85
C GLU A 102 -31.63 -0.83 -4.10
N ASP A 103 -32.64 -1.13 -4.93
CA ASP A 103 -34.05 -0.80 -4.65
C ASP A 103 -35.00 -1.60 -5.57
N ALA A 104 -36.17 -1.93 -5.05
CA ALA A 104 -37.14 -2.90 -5.53
C ALA A 104 -38.08 -2.39 -6.64
N GLY A 105 -38.46 -3.28 -7.57
CA GLY A 105 -39.56 -3.09 -8.53
C GLY A 105 -39.75 -4.29 -9.48
N GLU A 106 -40.98 -4.81 -9.56
CA GLU A 106 -41.43 -6.08 -10.20
C GLU A 106 -41.06 -6.31 -11.69
N PRO A 107 -41.06 -7.58 -12.17
CA PRO A 107 -40.55 -7.95 -13.49
C PRO A 107 -41.61 -7.87 -14.59
N ALA A 108 -41.22 -7.39 -15.77
CA ALA A 108 -41.97 -7.48 -17.03
C ALA A 108 -41.13 -8.19 -18.11
N PRO A 109 -41.76 -8.84 -19.11
CA PRO A 109 -41.33 -10.14 -19.62
C PRO A 109 -40.27 -10.08 -20.72
N THR A 110 -39.42 -11.10 -20.73
CA THR A 110 -38.42 -11.43 -21.77
C THR A 110 -39.05 -11.67 -23.14
N PRO A 111 -38.54 -11.06 -24.23
CA PRO A 111 -38.79 -11.54 -25.58
C PRO A 111 -37.90 -12.78 -25.88
N PRO A 112 -38.32 -13.66 -26.82
CA PRO A 112 -37.65 -14.93 -27.09
C PRO A 112 -36.30 -14.74 -27.79
N PRO A 113 -35.39 -15.74 -27.74
CA PRO A 113 -34.06 -15.62 -28.30
C PRO A 113 -34.13 -15.58 -29.83
N SER A 114 -33.49 -14.55 -30.38
CA SER A 114 -33.17 -14.46 -31.80
C SER A 114 -32.01 -15.43 -32.08
N GLU A 115 -32.27 -16.51 -32.81
CA GLU A 115 -31.23 -17.27 -33.50
C GLU A 115 -30.62 -16.36 -34.58
N GLY A 116 -29.39 -15.92 -34.34
CA GLY A 116 -28.57 -15.15 -35.27
C GLY A 116 -27.17 -15.74 -35.27
N GLU A 117 -26.76 -16.19 -36.45
CA GLU A 117 -25.50 -16.84 -36.79
C GLU A 117 -24.30 -15.90 -36.57
N ASP A 118 -23.23 -16.50 -36.02
CA ASP A 118 -21.81 -16.23 -36.23
C ASP A 118 -21.26 -14.81 -36.04
N GLU A 119 -20.69 -14.58 -34.85
CA GLU A 119 -19.40 -13.90 -34.74
C GLU A 119 -18.48 -14.78 -33.88
N ASP A 120 -17.69 -15.63 -34.54
CA ASP A 120 -16.48 -16.23 -33.97
C ASP A 120 -15.54 -15.08 -33.56
N PHE A 121 -15.76 -14.53 -32.37
CA PHE A 121 -14.78 -13.70 -31.68
C PHE A 121 -13.60 -14.61 -31.33
N ASP A 122 -12.44 -14.33 -31.92
CA ASP A 122 -11.16 -15.01 -31.72
C ASP A 122 -10.99 -15.56 -30.28
N ASP A 123 -11.15 -16.88 -30.15
CA ASP A 123 -10.95 -17.72 -28.96
C ASP A 123 -9.44 -17.89 -28.64
N ASP A 124 -8.62 -16.86 -28.86
CA ASP A 124 -7.18 -16.88 -28.56
C ASP A 124 -6.85 -16.32 -27.17
N THR A 125 -7.90 -16.04 -26.38
CA THR A 125 -7.76 -15.61 -24.99
C THR A 125 -7.79 -16.84 -24.10
N MET A 126 -6.62 -17.31 -23.64
CA MET A 126 -6.53 -18.45 -22.71
C MET A 126 -7.51 -18.29 -21.54
N SER A 127 -8.27 -19.33 -21.20
CA SER A 127 -9.19 -19.27 -20.06
C SER A 127 -8.46 -18.86 -18.77
N LEU A 128 -9.12 -18.09 -17.90
CA LEU A 128 -8.53 -17.59 -16.64
C LEU A 128 -7.89 -18.70 -15.79
N SER A 129 -8.49 -19.90 -15.77
CA SER A 129 -7.96 -21.05 -15.05
C SER A 129 -6.71 -21.66 -15.70
N ALA A 130 -6.63 -21.64 -17.03
CA ALA A 130 -5.44 -22.09 -17.76
C ALA A 130 -4.26 -21.11 -17.55
N LEU A 131 -4.55 -19.81 -17.56
CA LEU A 131 -3.57 -18.76 -17.32
C LEU A 131 -3.07 -18.79 -15.87
N GLU A 132 -3.96 -18.98 -14.90
CA GLU A 132 -3.61 -19.18 -13.49
C GLU A 132 -2.71 -20.39 -13.30
N ALA A 133 -3.01 -21.54 -13.92
CA ALA A 133 -2.17 -22.73 -13.84
C ALA A 133 -0.76 -22.51 -14.42
N LYS A 134 -0.65 -21.77 -15.53
CA LYS A 134 0.63 -21.42 -16.18
C LYS A 134 1.49 -20.54 -15.28
N LEU A 135 0.90 -19.52 -14.65
CA LEU A 135 1.64 -18.51 -13.87
C LEU A 135 1.90 -18.93 -12.42
N ARG A 136 1.13 -19.88 -11.90
CA ARG A 136 1.15 -20.27 -10.48
C ARG A 136 2.54 -20.62 -9.95
N GLU A 137 3.29 -21.44 -10.66
CA GLU A 137 4.61 -21.90 -10.19
C GLU A 137 5.61 -20.74 -10.12
N GLY A 138 5.70 -19.92 -11.18
CA GLY A 138 6.60 -18.76 -11.21
C GLY A 138 6.25 -17.72 -10.15
N VAL A 139 4.97 -17.43 -9.95
CA VAL A 139 4.54 -16.44 -8.95
C VAL A 139 4.81 -16.96 -7.53
N LEU A 140 4.59 -18.25 -7.27
CA LEU A 140 4.93 -18.85 -5.97
C LEU A 140 6.43 -18.85 -5.71
N ASP A 141 7.27 -19.15 -6.71
CA ASP A 141 8.74 -19.02 -6.60
C ASP A 141 9.15 -17.59 -6.25
N THR A 142 8.52 -16.60 -6.88
CA THR A 142 8.78 -15.19 -6.58
C THR A 142 8.36 -14.84 -5.16
N PHE A 143 7.21 -15.32 -4.69
CA PHE A 143 6.81 -15.16 -3.29
C PHE A 143 7.75 -15.87 -2.30
N ASP A 144 8.34 -17.01 -2.68
CA ASP A 144 9.36 -17.67 -1.85
C ASP A 144 10.64 -16.84 -1.76
N ARG A 145 11.12 -16.32 -2.89
CA ARG A 145 12.26 -15.40 -2.93
C ARG A 145 12.01 -14.12 -2.14
N ILE A 146 10.78 -13.61 -2.17
CA ILE A 146 10.35 -12.49 -1.31
C ILE A 146 10.43 -12.91 0.17
N ALA A 147 9.90 -14.07 0.55
CA ALA A 147 9.95 -14.52 1.94
C ALA A 147 11.40 -14.73 2.45
N GLU A 148 12.28 -15.29 1.64
CA GLU A 148 13.70 -15.47 1.95
C GLU A 148 14.43 -14.13 2.10
N SER A 149 14.23 -13.21 1.15
CA SER A 149 14.80 -11.86 1.20
C SER A 149 14.32 -11.09 2.45
N TYR A 150 13.10 -11.36 2.93
CA TYR A 150 12.53 -10.72 4.11
C TYR A 150 13.15 -11.27 5.39
N ALA A 151 13.36 -12.58 5.46
CA ALA A 151 14.07 -13.21 6.57
C ALA A 151 15.49 -12.63 6.70
N GLU A 152 16.23 -12.51 5.60
CA GLU A 152 17.56 -11.89 5.57
C GLU A 152 17.52 -10.41 6.00
N LEU A 153 16.55 -9.63 5.49
CA LEU A 153 16.39 -8.22 5.87
C LEU A 153 16.11 -8.07 7.37
N ARG A 154 15.28 -8.96 7.93
CA ARG A 154 14.92 -8.96 9.34
C ARG A 154 16.12 -9.29 10.24
N GLU A 155 16.95 -10.25 9.86
CA GLU A 155 18.20 -10.55 10.59
C GLU A 155 19.10 -9.31 10.69
N PHE A 156 19.25 -8.54 9.60
CA PHE A 156 20.00 -7.28 9.65
C PHE A 156 19.31 -6.20 10.50
N GLN A 157 17.99 -6.15 10.53
CA GLN A 157 17.26 -5.22 11.40
C GLN A 157 17.46 -5.54 12.87
N ASP A 158 17.36 -6.82 13.24
CA ASP A 158 17.56 -7.29 14.62
C ASP A 158 19.00 -7.06 15.09
N GLU A 159 20.00 -7.33 14.23
CA GLU A 159 21.41 -7.05 14.53
C GLU A 159 21.67 -5.54 14.72
N ARG A 160 21.11 -4.70 13.84
CA ARG A 160 21.21 -3.23 13.97
C ARG A 160 20.56 -2.73 15.25
N LEU A 161 19.38 -3.25 15.59
CA LEU A 161 18.66 -2.88 16.81
C LEU A 161 19.44 -3.29 18.06
N SER A 162 20.02 -4.49 18.08
CA SER A 162 20.86 -4.97 19.18
C SER A 162 22.10 -4.09 19.40
N LEU A 163 22.77 -3.64 18.33
CA LEU A 163 23.94 -2.74 18.42
C LEU A 163 23.55 -1.35 18.93
N ILE A 164 22.41 -0.84 18.49
CA ILE A 164 21.88 0.44 18.99
C ILE A 164 21.55 0.33 20.49
N GLN A 165 20.98 -0.80 20.93
CA GLN A 165 20.67 -1.06 22.33
C GLN A 165 21.94 -1.22 23.19
N SER A 166 23.02 -1.77 22.65
CA SER A 166 24.32 -1.86 23.33
C SER A 166 25.13 -0.55 23.29
N ALA A 167 24.58 0.53 22.71
CA ALA A 167 25.25 1.81 22.47
C ALA A 167 26.53 1.69 21.63
N GLU A 168 26.64 0.62 20.83
CA GLU A 168 27.71 0.43 19.86
C GLU A 168 27.33 1.10 18.53
N SER A 169 28.33 1.58 17.80
CA SER A 169 28.08 2.18 16.48
C SER A 169 27.69 1.09 15.49
N VAL A 170 26.58 1.28 14.77
CA VAL A 170 26.25 0.46 13.61
C VAL A 170 27.40 0.56 12.61
N GLY A 171 28.10 -0.55 12.38
CA GLY A 171 29.19 -0.60 11.41
C GLY A 171 28.69 -0.24 10.01
N GLY A 172 29.45 0.58 9.27
CA GLY A 172 29.06 1.00 7.92
C GLY A 172 28.85 -0.16 6.94
N GLU A 173 29.44 -1.34 7.22
CA GLU A 173 29.24 -2.55 6.43
C GLU A 173 27.84 -3.16 6.65
N LEU A 174 27.37 -3.22 7.91
CA LEU A 174 26.04 -3.72 8.23
C LEU A 174 24.95 -2.84 7.61
N ASP A 175 25.16 -1.52 7.64
CA ASP A 175 24.24 -0.56 7.03
C ASP A 175 24.17 -0.71 5.49
N ARG A 176 25.30 -0.97 4.83
CA ARG A 176 25.34 -1.28 3.39
C ARG A 176 24.63 -2.59 3.05
N ARG A 177 24.83 -3.64 3.85
CA ARG A 177 24.14 -4.93 3.67
C ARG A 177 22.63 -4.77 3.84
N TYR A 178 22.20 -4.04 4.88
CA TYR A 178 20.79 -3.70 5.10
C TYR A 178 20.18 -2.98 3.88
N HIS A 179 20.84 -1.93 3.38
CA HIS A 179 20.35 -1.19 2.22
C HIS A 179 20.32 -2.02 0.93
N THR A 180 21.28 -2.91 0.74
CA THR A 180 21.32 -3.85 -0.39
C THR A 180 20.17 -4.86 -0.31
N ALA A 181 19.98 -5.50 0.84
CA ALA A 181 18.86 -6.43 1.07
C ALA A 181 17.51 -5.74 0.90
N ARG A 182 17.38 -4.50 1.41
CA ARG A 182 16.17 -3.70 1.23
C ARG A 182 15.88 -3.42 -0.25
N ARG A 183 16.90 -3.06 -1.03
CA ARG A 183 16.72 -2.80 -2.46
C ARG A 183 16.27 -4.06 -3.20
N ARG A 184 16.93 -5.19 -2.94
CA ARG A 184 16.55 -6.50 -3.49
C ARG A 184 15.10 -6.86 -3.14
N MET A 185 14.67 -6.59 -1.90
CA MET A 185 13.29 -6.80 -1.48
C MET A 185 12.29 -5.99 -2.32
N VAL A 186 12.53 -4.69 -2.44
CA VAL A 186 11.67 -3.79 -3.22
C VAL A 186 11.62 -4.25 -4.68
N GLU A 187 12.77 -4.59 -5.28
CA GLU A 187 12.85 -5.08 -6.66
C GLU A 187 11.99 -6.33 -6.87
N LEU A 188 12.06 -7.32 -5.97
CA LEU A 188 11.23 -8.54 -6.04
C LEU A 188 9.74 -8.23 -5.87
N MET A 189 9.39 -7.35 -4.93
CA MET A 189 8.01 -6.94 -4.72
C MET A 189 7.43 -6.20 -5.93
N THR A 190 8.22 -5.36 -6.61
CA THR A 190 7.78 -4.66 -7.84
C THR A 190 7.68 -5.56 -9.07
N GLN A 191 8.31 -6.75 -9.06
CA GLN A 191 8.14 -7.74 -10.13
C GLN A 191 6.76 -8.40 -10.10
N VAL A 192 6.11 -8.45 -8.93
CA VAL A 192 4.78 -9.03 -8.78
C VAL A 192 3.74 -7.96 -9.12
N GLN A 193 2.90 -8.23 -10.13
CA GLN A 193 1.74 -7.39 -10.44
C GLN A 193 0.62 -7.68 -9.44
N PHE A 194 0.69 -7.08 -8.25
CA PHE A 194 -0.36 -7.23 -7.25
C PHE A 194 -1.70 -6.71 -7.75
N ASN A 195 -2.78 -7.42 -7.40
CA ASN A 195 -4.13 -6.95 -7.61
C ASN A 195 -4.34 -5.63 -6.85
N HIS A 196 -4.89 -4.62 -7.54
CA HIS A 196 -5.12 -3.29 -6.99
C HIS A 196 -5.89 -3.32 -5.65
N LEU A 197 -6.92 -4.16 -5.54
CA LEU A 197 -7.74 -4.27 -4.33
C LEU A 197 -6.92 -4.75 -3.13
N ARG A 198 -5.88 -5.56 -3.37
CA ARG A 198 -4.98 -6.02 -2.30
C ARG A 198 -4.03 -4.93 -1.84
N VAL A 199 -3.52 -4.12 -2.76
CA VAL A 199 -2.70 -2.95 -2.42
C VAL A 199 -3.53 -1.95 -1.63
N GLU A 200 -4.75 -1.65 -2.04
CA GLU A 200 -5.68 -0.76 -1.31
C GLU A 200 -5.95 -1.27 0.12
N ALA A 201 -6.22 -2.56 0.28
CA ALA A 201 -6.44 -3.15 1.61
C ALA A 201 -5.22 -2.99 2.53
N LEU A 202 -3.99 -3.12 2.00
CA LEU A 202 -2.76 -2.88 2.77
C LEU A 202 -2.61 -1.41 3.17
N VAL A 203 -2.94 -0.48 2.26
CA VAL A 203 -2.94 0.96 2.54
C VAL A 203 -3.95 1.29 3.63
N GLU A 204 -5.17 0.74 3.54
CA GLU A 204 -6.22 0.95 4.54
C GLU A 204 -5.78 0.45 5.91
N GLN A 205 -5.24 -0.77 6.01
CA GLN A 205 -4.72 -1.32 7.26
C GLN A 205 -3.62 -0.43 7.86
N LEU A 206 -2.73 0.10 7.04
CA LEU A 206 -1.69 1.05 7.47
C LEU A 206 -2.30 2.35 8.03
N PHE A 207 -3.32 2.89 7.36
CA PHE A 207 -3.98 4.13 7.78
C PHE A 207 -4.85 3.98 9.01
N ASP A 208 -5.50 2.83 9.21
CA ASP A 208 -6.22 2.51 10.43
C ASP A 208 -5.27 2.49 11.64
N MET A 209 -4.12 1.84 11.47
CA MET A 209 -3.09 1.84 12.51
C MET A 209 -2.57 3.25 12.83
N ASN A 210 -2.37 4.08 11.79
CA ASN A 210 -2.00 5.47 11.97
C ASN A 210 -3.09 6.31 12.66
N LYS A 211 -4.37 6.04 12.35
CA LYS A 211 -5.50 6.72 13.00
C LYS A 211 -5.57 6.38 14.49
N LEU A 212 -5.32 5.13 14.85
CA LEU A 212 -5.20 4.72 16.25
C LEU A 212 -4.03 5.46 16.93
N LEU A 213 -2.84 5.45 16.33
CA LEU A 213 -1.66 6.16 16.86
C LEU A 213 -1.96 7.64 17.11
N VAL A 214 -2.46 8.36 16.10
CA VAL A 214 -2.79 9.79 16.21
C VAL A 214 -3.87 10.04 17.27
N SER A 215 -4.82 9.12 17.43
CA SER A 215 -5.86 9.19 18.47
C SER A 215 -5.26 9.10 19.87
N HIS A 216 -4.39 8.12 20.13
CA HIS A 216 -3.71 7.97 21.43
C HIS A 216 -2.78 9.14 21.73
N GLU A 217 -1.97 9.58 20.76
CA GLU A 217 -1.10 10.75 20.89
C GLU A 217 -1.90 12.04 21.13
N GLY A 218 -3.04 12.19 20.45
CA GLY A 218 -3.95 13.31 20.62
C GLY A 218 -4.64 13.33 21.99
N LYS A 219 -4.97 12.16 22.56
CA LYS A 219 -5.46 12.04 23.95
C LYS A 219 -4.36 12.45 24.93
N LEU A 220 -3.16 11.90 24.78
CA LEU A 220 -2.01 12.18 25.65
C LEU A 220 -1.66 13.67 25.66
N MET A 221 -1.64 14.30 24.48
CA MET A 221 -1.41 15.74 24.35
C MET A 221 -2.51 16.57 25.02
N ARG A 222 -3.79 16.18 24.88
CA ARG A 222 -4.90 16.90 25.52
C ARG A 222 -4.79 16.87 27.05
N LEU A 223 -4.42 15.74 27.64
CA LEU A 223 -4.17 15.63 29.08
C LEU A 223 -3.05 16.59 29.54
N ALA A 224 -1.94 16.65 28.79
CA ALA A 224 -0.84 17.57 29.07
C ALA A 224 -1.29 19.04 28.99
N THR A 225 -2.02 19.41 27.93
CA THR A 225 -2.54 20.78 27.76
C THR A 225 -3.56 21.16 28.83
N GLY A 226 -4.38 20.23 29.30
CA GLY A 226 -5.29 20.43 30.43
C GLY A 226 -4.56 20.75 31.74
N CYS A 227 -3.33 20.26 31.89
CA CYS A 227 -2.44 20.55 33.01
C CYS A 227 -1.54 21.78 32.78
N LYS A 228 -1.81 22.59 31.74
CA LYS A 228 -1.07 23.81 31.36
C LYS A 228 0.33 23.56 30.76
N VAL A 229 0.62 22.36 30.27
CA VAL A 229 1.79 22.09 29.44
C VAL A 229 1.50 22.58 28.01
N SER A 230 2.38 23.36 27.40
CA SER A 230 2.18 23.83 26.02
C SER A 230 2.34 22.68 25.02
N ARG A 231 1.66 22.78 23.87
CA ARG A 231 1.79 21.79 22.80
C ARG A 231 3.23 21.62 22.32
N GLU A 232 3.97 22.73 22.19
CA GLU A 232 5.37 22.73 21.76
C GLU A 232 6.25 21.98 22.77
N ALA A 233 6.13 22.31 24.07
CA ALA A 233 6.89 21.65 25.12
C ALA A 233 6.55 20.16 25.21
N PHE A 234 5.27 19.79 25.01
CA PHE A 234 4.86 18.40 24.95
C PHE A 234 5.52 17.64 23.79
N LEU A 235 5.46 18.20 22.58
CA LEU A 235 6.04 17.58 21.39
C LEU A 235 7.56 17.41 21.50
N GLU A 236 8.27 18.39 22.08
CA GLU A 236 9.71 18.32 22.32
C GLU A 236 10.08 17.24 23.34
N ALA A 237 9.27 17.08 24.40
CA ALA A 237 9.49 16.05 25.41
C ALA A 237 9.14 14.63 24.91
N TYR A 238 8.18 14.51 23.99
CA TYR A 238 7.59 13.24 23.55
C TYR A 238 8.25 12.65 22.29
N LYS A 239 8.54 13.47 21.28
CA LYS A 239 9.11 12.99 19.99
C LYS A 239 10.48 12.35 20.20
N GLY A 240 10.69 11.17 19.61
CA GLY A 240 11.91 10.38 19.76
C GLY A 240 12.00 9.61 21.07
N ARG A 241 10.98 9.69 21.94
CA ARG A 241 10.89 8.99 23.22
C ARG A 241 9.53 8.31 23.40
N GLU A 242 8.87 8.00 22.29
CA GLU A 242 7.52 7.44 22.27
C GLU A 242 7.43 6.09 22.99
N LEU A 243 8.49 5.29 22.91
CA LEU A 243 8.58 3.93 23.50
C LEU A 243 9.47 3.86 24.74
N ASP A 244 9.94 4.99 25.25
CA ASP A 244 10.85 5.03 26.39
C ASP A 244 10.11 4.68 27.71
N PRO A 245 10.55 3.65 28.46
CA PRO A 245 9.89 3.22 29.70
C PRO A 245 10.03 4.24 30.84
N GLU A 246 11.11 5.03 30.86
CA GLU A 246 11.37 6.03 31.91
C GLU A 246 10.73 7.40 31.58
N TRP A 247 10.02 7.51 30.45
CA TRP A 247 9.46 8.78 30.01
C TRP A 247 8.53 9.42 31.04
N ILE A 248 7.71 8.62 31.71
CA ILE A 248 6.74 9.10 32.72
C ILE A 248 7.47 9.67 33.95
N ASP A 249 8.50 8.99 34.44
CA ASP A 249 9.24 9.43 35.62
C ASP A 249 10.08 10.69 35.33
N ARG A 250 10.68 10.76 34.14
CA ARG A 250 11.42 11.95 33.71
C ARG A 250 10.50 13.14 33.46
N THR A 251 9.33 12.93 32.83
CA THR A 251 8.35 14.02 32.64
C THR A 251 7.82 14.55 33.96
N GLY A 252 7.63 13.71 34.98
CA GLY A 252 7.22 14.15 36.32
C GLY A 252 8.25 15.05 37.01
N THR A 253 9.54 14.93 36.66
CA THR A 253 10.64 15.73 37.22
C THR A 253 11.08 16.89 36.32
N MET A 254 10.46 17.07 35.15
CA MET A 254 10.81 18.16 34.23
C MET A 254 10.52 19.54 34.82
N LYS A 255 11.46 20.46 34.57
CA LYS A 255 11.30 21.87 34.89
C LYS A 255 10.26 22.47 33.93
N GLY A 256 9.15 22.96 34.48
CA GLY A 256 8.14 23.67 33.72
C GLY A 256 6.80 23.64 34.43
N ARG A 257 5.92 24.60 34.10
CA ARG A 257 4.57 24.65 34.67
C ARG A 257 3.76 23.47 34.11
N GLY A 258 3.14 22.70 35.00
CA GLY A 258 2.13 21.69 34.63
C GLY A 258 2.64 20.26 34.51
N TRP A 259 3.95 20.02 34.38
CA TRP A 259 4.51 18.68 34.18
C TRP A 259 4.30 17.73 35.37
N ALA A 260 4.60 18.19 36.59
CA ALA A 260 4.36 17.40 37.79
C ALA A 260 2.86 17.11 38.00
N ASP A 261 2.00 18.07 37.68
CA ASP A 261 0.54 17.94 37.81
C ASP A 261 -0.03 16.97 36.76
N PHE A 262 0.50 17.02 35.54
CA PHE A 262 0.15 16.12 34.44
C PHE A 262 0.42 14.66 34.81
N VAL A 263 1.63 14.34 35.30
CA VAL A 263 1.97 12.98 35.70
C VAL A 263 1.23 12.57 36.97
N ALA A 264 1.14 13.43 37.98
CA ALA A 264 0.48 13.08 39.24
C ALA A 264 -1.02 12.81 39.10
N ARG A 265 -1.73 13.53 38.21
CA ARG A 265 -3.18 13.38 38.03
C ARG A 265 -3.56 12.28 37.04
N HIS A 266 -2.73 12.04 36.03
CA HIS A 266 -3.09 11.20 34.89
C HIS A 266 -2.14 10.01 34.69
N ARG A 267 -1.33 9.60 35.69
CA ARG A 267 -0.35 8.50 35.56
C ARG A 267 -0.93 7.26 34.89
N ASP A 268 -2.02 6.71 35.44
CA ASP A 268 -2.60 5.45 34.93
C ASP A 268 -3.11 5.59 33.49
N GLU A 269 -3.70 6.74 33.14
CA GLU A 269 -4.19 7.03 31.79
C GLU A 269 -3.03 7.22 30.81
N ILE A 270 -1.93 7.86 31.24
CA ILE A 270 -0.70 8.00 30.47
C ILE A 270 -0.07 6.62 30.22
N GLU A 271 0.01 5.78 31.25
CA GLU A 271 0.54 4.41 31.14
C GLU A 271 -0.28 3.59 30.14
N GLY A 272 -1.62 3.62 30.24
CA GLY A 272 -2.50 2.95 29.28
C GLY A 272 -2.32 3.43 27.85
N LEU A 273 -2.32 4.76 27.63
CA LEU A 273 -2.12 5.34 26.29
C LEU A 273 -0.75 4.99 25.70
N ARG A 274 0.30 4.96 26.53
CA ARG A 274 1.65 4.58 26.08
C ARG A 274 1.76 3.09 25.81
N ALA A 275 1.07 2.24 26.57
CA ALA A 275 0.97 0.81 26.29
C ALA A 275 0.26 0.56 24.95
N ASP A 276 -0.84 1.28 24.67
CA ASP A 276 -1.52 1.20 23.37
C ASP A 276 -0.59 1.63 22.22
N ILE A 277 0.18 2.71 22.38
CA ILE A 277 1.16 3.16 21.40
C ILE A 277 2.28 2.12 21.21
N ALA A 278 2.73 1.48 22.29
CA ALA A 278 3.71 0.41 22.21
C ALA A 278 3.17 -0.83 21.48
N ALA A 279 1.91 -1.19 21.69
CA ALA A 279 1.26 -2.27 20.96
C ALA A 279 1.18 -1.98 19.45
N ILE A 280 0.96 -0.72 19.05
CA ILE A 280 1.03 -0.30 17.65
C ILE A 280 2.43 -0.50 17.07
N ALA A 281 3.48 -0.15 17.81
CA ALA A 281 4.86 -0.37 17.38
C ALA A 281 5.17 -1.87 17.23
N GLU A 282 4.68 -2.70 18.14
CA GLU A 282 4.83 -4.16 18.09
C GLU A 282 4.09 -4.78 16.89
N GLU A 283 2.82 -4.41 16.68
CA GLU A 283 2.02 -4.88 15.55
C GLU A 283 2.64 -4.46 14.21
N THR A 284 3.09 -3.22 14.10
CA THR A 284 3.73 -2.74 12.85
C THR A 284 5.16 -3.27 12.68
N GLY A 285 5.81 -3.72 13.75
CA GLY A 285 7.22 -4.11 13.78
C GLY A 285 8.18 -2.94 13.56
N LEU A 286 7.75 -1.71 13.84
CA LEU A 286 8.49 -0.48 13.52
C LEU A 286 8.54 0.47 14.71
N GLN A 287 9.60 1.29 14.76
CA GLN A 287 9.60 2.44 15.65
C GLN A 287 8.57 3.48 15.18
N ILE A 288 7.92 4.17 16.12
CA ILE A 288 6.87 5.16 15.82
C ILE A 288 7.34 6.24 14.83
N GLY A 289 8.59 6.69 14.94
CA GLY A 289 9.19 7.65 14.01
C GLY A 289 9.27 7.12 12.57
N GLU A 290 9.67 5.87 12.39
CA GLU A 290 9.78 5.21 11.09
C GLU A 290 8.40 4.93 10.49
N PHE A 291 7.47 4.45 11.32
CA PHE A 291 6.08 4.24 10.93
C PHE A 291 5.45 5.54 10.38
N ARG A 292 5.61 6.68 11.08
CA ARG A 292 5.13 7.98 10.57
C ARG A 292 5.76 8.35 9.23
N ARG A 293 7.05 8.06 9.02
CA ARG A 293 7.74 8.31 7.74
C ARG A 293 7.11 7.52 6.60
N ILE A 294 6.84 6.23 6.82
CA ILE A 294 6.21 5.36 5.82
C ILE A 294 4.81 5.86 5.49
N VAL A 295 3.99 6.17 6.51
CA VAL A 295 2.65 6.73 6.32
C VAL A 295 2.69 8.00 5.46
N VAL A 296 3.63 8.91 5.71
CA VAL A 296 3.77 10.14 4.91
C VAL A 296 4.12 9.84 3.44
N LYS A 297 5.02 8.88 3.19
CA LYS A 297 5.36 8.46 1.82
C LYS A 297 4.16 7.86 1.09
N VAL A 298 3.44 6.93 1.74
CA VAL A 298 2.23 6.31 1.17
C VAL A 298 1.17 7.37 0.87
N GLN A 299 0.91 8.30 1.79
CA GLN A 299 -0.02 9.40 1.56
C GLN A 299 0.40 10.31 0.40
N GLN A 300 1.70 10.49 0.16
CA GLN A 300 2.18 11.27 -0.96
C GLN A 300 1.92 10.54 -2.29
N GLY A 301 2.26 9.25 -2.39
CA GLY A 301 1.99 8.45 -3.59
C GLY A 301 0.49 8.38 -3.91
N GLU A 302 -0.35 8.13 -2.90
CA GLU A 302 -1.81 8.15 -3.02
C GLU A 302 -2.34 9.49 -3.55
N ARG A 303 -1.81 10.61 -3.02
CA ARG A 303 -2.21 11.95 -3.47
C ARG A 303 -1.82 12.21 -4.93
N GLU A 304 -0.64 11.77 -5.34
CA GLU A 304 -0.15 11.93 -6.72
C GLU A 304 -0.98 11.09 -7.70
N ALA A 305 -1.24 9.81 -7.38
CA ALA A 305 -2.08 8.92 -8.17
C ALA A 305 -3.53 9.42 -8.26
N SER A 306 -4.13 9.80 -7.13
CA SER A 306 -5.51 10.32 -7.07
C SER A 306 -5.68 11.60 -7.88
N ARG A 307 -4.69 12.51 -7.83
CA ARG A 307 -4.69 13.74 -8.62
C ARG A 307 -4.65 13.46 -10.11
N ALA A 308 -3.79 12.55 -10.55
CA ALA A 308 -3.69 12.14 -11.95
C ALA A 308 -4.99 11.44 -12.43
N LYS A 309 -5.56 10.56 -11.61
CA LYS A 309 -6.85 9.91 -11.90
C LYS A 309 -7.99 10.92 -12.06
N LYS A 310 -8.04 11.94 -11.19
CA LYS A 310 -9.04 13.02 -11.28
C LYS A 310 -8.91 13.81 -12.59
N GLU A 311 -7.68 14.16 -12.97
CA GLU A 311 -7.37 14.84 -14.24
C GLU A 311 -7.85 14.01 -15.45
N MET A 312 -7.62 12.70 -15.44
CA MET A 312 -8.11 11.78 -16.46
C MET A 312 -9.64 11.75 -16.56
N VAL A 313 -10.32 11.64 -15.42
CA VAL A 313 -11.80 11.59 -15.37
C VAL A 313 -12.41 12.90 -15.85
N GLU A 314 -11.84 14.04 -15.46
CA GLU A 314 -12.29 15.36 -15.88
C GLU A 314 -12.14 15.56 -17.40
N ALA A 315 -11.05 15.08 -17.99
CA ALA A 315 -10.83 15.15 -19.44
C ALA A 315 -11.78 14.22 -20.22
N ASN A 316 -12.10 13.05 -19.69
CA ASN A 316 -13.00 12.07 -20.31
C ASN A 316 -14.50 12.34 -20.07
N LEU A 317 -14.83 13.29 -19.20
CA LEU A 317 -16.21 13.60 -18.83
C LEU A 317 -17.08 14.03 -20.03
N ARG A 318 -16.47 14.61 -21.07
CA ARG A 318 -17.15 14.96 -22.32
C ARG A 318 -17.55 13.73 -23.14
N LEU A 319 -16.73 12.67 -23.15
CA LEU A 319 -17.04 11.41 -23.82
C LEU A 319 -18.29 10.77 -23.20
N VAL A 320 -18.35 10.72 -21.86
CA VAL A 320 -19.50 10.16 -21.13
C VAL A 320 -20.80 10.90 -21.48
N ILE A 321 -20.77 12.23 -21.54
CA ILE A 321 -21.94 13.04 -21.93
C ILE A 321 -22.34 12.79 -23.39
N SER A 322 -21.37 12.53 -24.28
CA SER A 322 -21.66 12.24 -25.69
C SER A 322 -22.29 10.86 -25.91
N ILE A 323 -21.94 9.87 -25.07
CA ILE A 323 -22.51 8.52 -25.09
C ILE A 323 -23.89 8.49 -24.39
N ALA A 324 -24.08 9.31 -23.35
CA ALA A 324 -25.34 9.38 -22.59
C ALA A 324 -26.46 10.19 -23.28
N LYS A 325 -26.16 10.87 -24.39
CA LYS A 325 -27.12 11.64 -25.20
C LYS A 325 -27.66 10.80 -26.34
#